data_AF-A0A7X0NIA9-F1
#
_entry.id   AF-A0A7X0NIA9-F1
#
_cell.length_a   1.000
_cell.length_b   1.000
_cell.length_c   1.000
_cell.angle_alpha   90.00
_cell.angle_beta   90.00
_cell.angle_gamma   90.00
#
_symmetry.space_group_name_H-M   'P 1'
#
loop_
_entity.id
_entity.type
_entity.pdbx_description
1 polymer ?
#
loop_
_entity_poly.entity_id
_entity_poly.type
_entity_poly.pdbx_seq_one_letter_code
_entity_poly.pdbx_strand_id
1 'polypeptide(L)'
;MKYLLPFILIICFTQTAFAQEPLTKALVEQYFRATKDFQQLKTTHPELANKMDNLTLMDKNQFLSTMKGLSFYPEINRVIKAAGIKDLEQVYDLSLRLIGGLMSMNIEQMPEMANIDELIAAKQKVAEKMKSSNTPAEARDQMLQMMETQTNNMMKMVNLSKNASAEDKKFVKDNADWIMKNMPQDLDEH
;
A
#
# COMPACT_ATOMS: atom_id res chain seq x y z
N MET A 1 17.01 54.42 -25.86
CA MET A 1 17.62 53.06 -25.74
C MET A 1 18.32 52.94 -24.41
N LYS A 2 18.30 51.72 -23.84
CA LYS A 2 19.03 51.26 -22.64
C LYS A 2 18.36 51.62 -21.32
N TYR A 3 17.52 50.71 -20.82
CA TYR A 3 17.62 50.07 -19.49
C TYR A 3 16.65 48.87 -19.47
N LEU A 4 16.99 47.82 -20.23
CA LEU A 4 16.23 46.56 -20.32
C LEU A 4 17.13 45.41 -19.84
N LEU A 5 17.86 45.60 -18.74
CA LEU A 5 18.93 44.67 -18.35
C LEU A 5 19.26 44.63 -16.84
N PRO A 6 18.24 44.56 -15.96
CA PRO A 6 18.34 43.49 -14.97
C PRO A 6 16.95 42.90 -14.65
N PHE A 7 16.41 42.08 -15.56
CA PHE A 7 15.27 41.20 -15.27
C PHE A 7 15.63 39.70 -15.46
N ILE A 8 16.91 39.39 -15.72
CA ILE A 8 17.41 38.06 -16.13
C ILE A 8 18.26 37.43 -15.02
N LEU A 9 17.87 37.57 -13.74
CA LEU A 9 18.65 36.99 -12.64
C LEU A 9 17.80 36.53 -11.44
N ILE A 10 16.59 36.03 -11.72
CA ILE A 10 15.76 35.26 -10.76
C ILE A 10 15.29 33.98 -11.47
N ILE A 11 16.21 33.19 -12.04
CA ILE A 11 15.95 31.85 -12.62
C ILE A 11 16.91 30.82 -12.02
N CYS A 12 17.41 31.07 -10.82
CA CYS A 12 18.21 30.10 -10.07
C CYS A 12 17.40 29.68 -8.84
N PHE A 13 17.30 28.37 -8.60
CA PHE A 13 16.64 27.68 -7.47
C PHE A 13 15.21 27.14 -7.65
N THR A 14 14.89 26.55 -8.81
CA THR A 14 13.85 25.50 -8.86
C THR A 14 14.44 24.17 -9.31
N GLN A 15 15.53 23.74 -8.66
CA GLN A 15 15.78 22.30 -8.52
C GLN A 15 14.76 21.77 -7.51
N THR A 16 13.50 21.68 -7.94
CA THR A 16 12.52 20.86 -7.23
C THR A 16 13.01 19.43 -7.39
N ALA A 17 13.66 18.90 -6.35
CA ALA A 17 13.54 17.48 -6.11
C ALA A 17 12.04 17.20 -6.22
N PHE A 18 11.63 16.38 -7.18
CA PHE A 18 10.24 15.93 -7.28
C PHE A 18 9.98 15.03 -6.06
N ALA A 19 9.85 15.66 -4.90
CA ALA A 19 9.28 15.05 -3.73
C ALA A 19 7.88 14.63 -4.14
N GLN A 20 7.59 13.35 -3.97
CA GLN A 20 6.26 12.80 -4.22
C GLN A 20 5.26 13.69 -3.49
N GLU A 21 4.30 14.27 -4.23
CA GLU A 21 3.34 15.21 -3.65
C GLU A 21 2.65 14.57 -2.44
N PRO A 22 2.54 15.25 -1.28
CA PRO A 22 1.85 14.72 -0.10
C PRO A 22 0.45 14.21 -0.43
N LEU A 23 -0.05 13.23 0.33
CA LEU A 23 -1.43 12.81 0.19
C LEU A 23 -2.36 14.01 0.42
N THR A 24 -3.38 14.12 -0.43
CA THR A 24 -4.45 15.11 -0.32
C THR A 24 -5.79 14.41 -0.47
N LYS A 25 -6.88 15.01 0.01
CA LYS A 25 -8.23 14.46 -0.19
C LYS A 25 -8.52 14.24 -1.67
N ALA A 26 -8.12 15.17 -2.53
CA ALA A 26 -8.29 15.06 -3.98
C ALA A 26 -7.60 13.81 -4.55
N LEU A 27 -6.33 13.57 -4.19
CA LEU A 27 -5.60 12.36 -4.63
C LEU A 27 -6.24 11.07 -4.11
N VAL A 28 -6.69 11.07 -2.86
CA VAL A 28 -7.34 9.90 -2.25
C VAL A 28 -8.71 9.64 -2.87
N GLU A 29 -9.48 10.68 -3.19
CA GLU A 29 -10.74 10.55 -3.92
C GLU A 29 -10.54 10.03 -5.34
N GLN A 30 -9.49 10.49 -6.04
CA GLN A 30 -9.12 9.94 -7.35
C GLN A 30 -8.79 8.45 -7.21
N TYR A 31 -8.03 8.06 -6.18
CA TYR A 31 -7.73 6.67 -5.89
C TYR A 31 -8.97 5.83 -5.58
N PHE A 32 -9.90 6.34 -4.77
CA PHE A 32 -11.16 5.66 -4.45
C PHE A 32 -12.05 5.49 -5.69
N ARG A 33 -12.13 6.50 -6.56
CA ARG A 33 -12.83 6.37 -7.85
C ARG A 33 -12.20 5.30 -8.73
N ALA A 34 -10.88 5.34 -8.90
CA ALA A 34 -10.16 4.34 -9.68
C ALA A 34 -10.41 2.92 -9.14
N THR A 35 -10.36 2.74 -7.82
CA THR A 35 -10.59 1.44 -7.16
C THR A 35 -12.02 0.94 -7.34
N LYS A 36 -13.02 1.82 -7.23
CA LYS A 36 -14.43 1.49 -7.47
C LYS A 36 -14.66 1.02 -8.91
N ASP A 37 -14.12 1.76 -9.87
CA ASP A 37 -14.23 1.40 -11.29
C ASP A 37 -13.42 0.12 -11.59
N PHE A 38 -12.32 -0.12 -10.86
CA PHE A 38 -11.57 -1.37 -10.90
C PHE A 38 -12.39 -2.57 -10.42
N GLN A 39 -13.15 -2.41 -9.34
CA GLN A 39 -14.06 -3.44 -8.84
C GLN A 39 -15.15 -3.75 -9.88
N GLN A 40 -15.65 -2.76 -10.61
CA GLN A 40 -16.58 -2.99 -11.72
C GLN A 40 -15.93 -3.80 -12.85
N LEU A 41 -14.66 -3.54 -13.17
CA LEU A 41 -13.94 -4.37 -14.15
C LEU A 41 -13.85 -5.84 -13.72
N LYS A 42 -13.74 -6.16 -12.42
CA LYS A 42 -13.75 -7.56 -11.94
C LYS A 42 -15.02 -8.32 -12.36
N THR A 43 -16.16 -7.63 -12.48
CA THR A 43 -17.43 -8.27 -12.89
C THR A 43 -17.46 -8.67 -14.37
N THR A 44 -16.70 -7.95 -15.20
CA THR A 44 -16.62 -8.19 -16.65
C THR A 44 -15.39 -8.98 -17.06
N HIS A 45 -14.36 -9.00 -16.21
CA HIS A 45 -13.10 -9.71 -16.39
C HIS A 45 -12.75 -10.52 -15.12
N PRO A 46 -13.43 -11.64 -14.84
CA PRO A 46 -13.26 -12.41 -13.61
C PRO A 46 -11.84 -12.98 -13.43
N GLU A 47 -11.08 -13.14 -14.50
CA GLU A 47 -9.66 -13.50 -14.46
C GLU A 47 -8.80 -12.48 -13.69
N LEU A 48 -9.28 -11.24 -13.54
CA LEU A 48 -8.65 -10.22 -12.72
C LEU A 48 -8.57 -10.67 -11.25
N ALA A 49 -9.64 -11.26 -10.71
CA ALA A 49 -9.67 -11.75 -9.33
C ALA A 49 -8.59 -12.85 -9.13
N ASN A 50 -8.57 -13.84 -10.02
CA ASN A 50 -7.60 -14.93 -9.98
C ASN A 50 -6.14 -14.45 -10.06
N LYS A 51 -5.88 -13.38 -10.81
CA LYS A 51 -4.54 -12.80 -10.92
C LYS A 51 -4.18 -12.00 -9.67
N MET A 52 -5.13 -11.27 -9.10
CA MET A 52 -4.94 -10.50 -7.87
C MET A 52 -4.70 -11.39 -6.65
N ASP A 53 -5.35 -12.55 -6.55
CA ASP A 53 -5.17 -13.49 -5.43
C ASP A 53 -3.73 -14.02 -5.30
N ASN A 54 -3.00 -14.06 -6.42
CA ASN A 54 -1.62 -14.53 -6.48
C ASN A 54 -0.59 -13.40 -6.37
N LEU A 55 -1.04 -12.13 -6.30
CA LEU A 55 -0.15 -10.97 -6.24
C LEU A 55 0.12 -10.55 -4.81
N THR A 56 1.41 -10.32 -4.50
CA THR A 56 1.76 -9.56 -3.31
C THR A 56 1.79 -8.07 -3.65
N LEU A 57 0.98 -7.27 -2.96
CA LEU A 57 0.99 -5.81 -3.11
C LEU A 57 2.32 -5.16 -2.72
N MET A 58 3.25 -5.93 -2.14
CA MET A 58 4.58 -5.47 -1.73
C MET A 58 5.61 -5.48 -2.85
N ASP A 59 5.35 -6.16 -3.98
CA ASP A 59 6.26 -6.23 -5.12
C ASP A 59 5.72 -5.39 -6.27
N LYS A 60 6.23 -4.17 -6.39
CA LYS A 60 5.82 -3.20 -7.42
C LYS A 60 6.03 -3.75 -8.82
N ASN A 61 7.16 -4.42 -9.06
CA ASN A 61 7.51 -4.90 -10.39
C ASN A 61 6.62 -6.08 -10.78
N GLN A 62 6.38 -7.01 -9.86
CA GLN A 62 5.46 -8.13 -10.08
C GLN A 62 4.04 -7.63 -10.32
N PHE A 63 3.56 -6.68 -9.50
CA PHE A 63 2.25 -6.06 -9.69
C PHE A 63 2.15 -5.41 -11.07
N LEU A 64 3.04 -4.46 -11.39
CA LEU A 64 2.96 -3.72 -12.64
C LEU A 64 3.09 -4.62 -13.86
N SER A 65 3.99 -5.60 -13.85
CA SER A 65 4.16 -6.54 -14.97
C SER A 65 2.94 -7.43 -15.15
N THR A 66 2.37 -7.95 -14.06
CA THR A 66 1.18 -8.81 -14.12
C THR A 66 -0.01 -8.05 -14.67
N MET A 67 -0.27 -6.85 -14.14
CA MET A 67 -1.39 -6.03 -14.58
C MET A 67 -1.25 -5.55 -16.03
N LYS A 68 -0.03 -5.14 -16.43
CA LYS A 68 0.26 -4.74 -17.82
C LYS A 68 0.23 -5.90 -18.81
N GLY A 69 0.41 -7.13 -18.33
CA GLY A 69 0.35 -8.35 -19.13
C GLY A 69 -1.08 -8.85 -19.40
N LEU A 70 -2.10 -8.26 -18.78
CA LEU A 70 -3.50 -8.62 -19.03
C LEU A 70 -3.93 -8.16 -20.42
N SER A 71 -4.67 -9.01 -21.15
CA SER A 71 -5.19 -8.71 -22.48
C SER A 71 -6.08 -7.45 -22.50
N PHE A 72 -6.79 -7.20 -21.40
CA PHE A 72 -7.66 -6.04 -21.19
C PHE A 72 -6.98 -4.88 -20.44
N TYR A 73 -5.64 -4.86 -20.35
CA TYR A 73 -4.91 -3.72 -19.77
C TYR A 73 -5.29 -2.33 -20.35
N PRO A 74 -5.63 -2.18 -21.66
CA PRO A 74 -6.14 -0.91 -22.17
C PRO A 74 -7.39 -0.40 -21.43
N GLU A 75 -8.28 -1.30 -20.99
CA GLU A 75 -9.47 -0.95 -20.21
C GLU A 75 -9.11 -0.54 -18.77
N ILE A 76 -8.19 -1.27 -18.13
CA ILE A 76 -7.62 -0.89 -16.83
C ILE A 76 -7.06 0.54 -16.91
N ASN A 77 -6.22 0.82 -17.91
CA ASN A 77 -5.59 2.12 -18.07
C ASN A 77 -6.62 3.24 -18.38
N ARG A 78 -7.69 2.92 -19.12
CA ARG A 78 -8.79 3.85 -19.38
C ARG A 78 -9.52 4.23 -18.09
N VAL A 79 -9.84 3.26 -17.25
CA VAL A 79 -10.48 3.48 -15.95
C VAL A 79 -9.63 4.35 -15.04
N ILE A 80 -8.33 4.04 -14.94
CA ILE A 80 -7.38 4.80 -14.11
C ILE A 80 -7.32 6.27 -14.55
N LYS A 81 -7.22 6.51 -15.86
CA LYS A 81 -7.21 7.87 -16.42
C LYS A 81 -8.53 8.60 -16.24
N ALA A 82 -9.67 7.91 -16.36
CA ALA A 82 -10.98 8.51 -16.11
C ALA A 82 -11.14 9.00 -14.68
N ALA A 83 -10.48 8.35 -13.71
CA ALA A 83 -10.45 8.80 -12.32
C ALA A 83 -9.55 10.03 -12.07
N GLY A 84 -8.78 10.47 -13.08
CA GLY A 84 -7.81 11.57 -12.98
C GLY A 84 -6.40 11.13 -12.57
N ILE A 85 -6.12 9.83 -12.57
CA ILE A 85 -4.81 9.27 -12.22
C ILE A 85 -3.99 9.06 -13.51
N LYS A 86 -2.70 9.38 -13.45
CA LYS A 86 -1.79 9.37 -14.60
C LYS A 86 -1.66 7.97 -15.22
N ASP A 87 -1.41 6.97 -14.37
CA ASP A 87 -1.10 5.60 -14.77
C ASP A 87 -1.25 4.61 -13.59
N LEU A 88 -1.13 3.32 -13.90
CA LEU A 88 -1.19 2.25 -12.91
C LEU A 88 -0.10 2.34 -11.83
N GLU A 89 1.05 2.92 -12.16
CA GLU A 89 2.13 3.10 -11.20
C GLU A 89 1.73 4.09 -10.11
N GLN A 90 1.07 5.19 -10.48
CA GLN A 90 0.52 6.12 -9.50
C GLN A 90 -0.58 5.47 -8.64
N VAL A 91 -1.42 4.58 -9.19
CA VAL A 91 -2.40 3.82 -8.39
C VAL A 91 -1.70 2.97 -7.33
N TYR A 92 -0.67 2.21 -7.74
CA TYR A 92 0.10 1.37 -6.84
C TYR A 92 0.77 2.21 -5.73
N ASP A 93 1.44 3.30 -6.11
CA ASP A 93 2.11 4.17 -5.14
C ASP A 93 1.10 4.81 -4.15
N LEU A 94 -0.04 5.29 -4.64
CA LEU A 94 -1.11 5.83 -3.78
C LEU A 94 -1.66 4.75 -2.82
N SER A 95 -1.81 3.50 -3.29
CA SER A 95 -2.27 2.39 -2.45
C SER A 95 -1.31 2.12 -1.29
N LEU A 96 0.01 2.06 -1.57
CA LEU A 96 1.00 1.81 -0.53
C LEU A 96 1.12 2.96 0.46
N ARG A 97 1.00 4.21 -0.01
CA ARG A 97 1.04 5.38 0.86
C ARG A 97 -0.15 5.42 1.81
N LEU A 98 -1.35 5.13 1.30
CA LEU A 98 -2.56 5.03 2.12
C LEU A 98 -2.49 3.87 3.11
N ILE A 99 -2.12 2.66 2.67
CA ILE A 99 -1.96 1.50 3.53
C ILE A 99 -0.89 1.78 4.60
N GLY A 100 0.27 2.32 4.21
CA GLY A 100 1.35 2.65 5.14
C GLY A 100 0.93 3.67 6.20
N GLY A 101 0.19 4.72 5.82
CA GLY A 101 -0.36 5.70 6.76
C GLY A 101 -1.39 5.08 7.71
N LEU A 102 -2.30 4.24 7.21
CA LEU A 102 -3.29 3.53 8.03
C LEU A 102 -2.61 2.55 9.01
N MET A 103 -1.60 1.82 8.54
CA MET A 103 -0.81 0.91 9.37
C MET A 103 -0.03 1.67 10.44
N SER A 104 0.53 2.84 10.12
CA SER A 104 1.20 3.69 11.10
C SER A 104 0.24 4.14 12.20
N MET A 105 -0.96 4.59 11.83
CA MET A 105 -1.99 4.97 12.79
C MET A 105 -2.39 3.78 13.67
N ASN A 106 -2.60 2.59 13.09
CA ASN A 106 -2.97 1.39 13.85
C ASN A 106 -1.86 0.93 14.80
N ILE A 107 -0.60 0.97 14.37
CA ILE A 107 0.56 0.62 15.21
C ILE A 107 0.69 1.58 16.40
N GLU A 108 0.46 2.88 16.21
CA GLU A 108 0.46 3.86 17.30
C GLU A 108 -0.61 3.54 18.36
N GLN A 109 -1.70 2.86 17.99
CA GLN A 109 -2.78 2.47 18.89
C GLN A 109 -2.56 1.09 19.54
N MET A 110 -1.52 0.35 19.13
CA MET A 110 -1.20 -0.99 19.63
C MET A 110 0.13 -0.97 20.39
N PRO A 111 0.12 -0.84 21.74
CA PRO A 111 1.34 -0.76 22.54
C PRO A 111 2.30 -1.93 22.32
N GLU A 112 1.79 -3.13 22.06
CA GLU A 112 2.56 -4.33 21.75
C GLU A 112 3.34 -4.24 20.43
N MET A 113 2.89 -3.43 19.47
CA MET A 113 3.56 -3.23 18.19
C MET A 113 4.67 -2.18 18.27
N ALA A 114 4.72 -1.38 19.33
CA ALA A 114 5.80 -0.41 19.56
C ALA A 114 7.17 -1.11 19.74
N ASN A 115 7.18 -2.31 20.32
CA ASN A 115 8.36 -3.15 20.51
C ASN A 115 8.31 -4.39 19.64
N ILE A 116 8.06 -4.19 18.33
CA ILE A 116 7.90 -5.29 17.38
C ILE A 116 9.05 -6.31 17.40
N ASP A 117 10.28 -5.84 17.60
CA ASP A 117 11.46 -6.71 17.61
C ASP A 117 11.43 -7.66 18.82
N GLU A 118 10.92 -7.20 19.97
CA GLU A 118 10.71 -8.04 21.14
C GLU A 118 9.59 -9.06 20.91
N LEU A 119 8.50 -8.65 20.25
CA LEU A 119 7.39 -9.53 19.89
C LEU A 119 7.84 -10.64 18.92
N ILE A 120 8.66 -10.29 17.92
CA ILE A 120 9.25 -11.24 16.98
C ILE A 120 10.18 -12.21 17.73
N ALA A 121 11.07 -11.70 18.59
CA ALA A 121 11.97 -12.53 19.38
C ALA A 121 11.21 -13.48 20.32
N ALA A 122 10.11 -13.03 20.91
CA ALA A 122 9.23 -13.88 21.72
C ALA A 122 8.59 -15.00 20.89
N LYS A 123 8.08 -14.69 19.70
CA LYS A 123 7.52 -15.68 18.76
C LYS A 123 8.57 -16.71 18.33
N GLN A 124 9.78 -16.29 18.02
CA GLN A 124 10.89 -17.18 17.68
C GLN A 124 11.24 -18.13 18.82
N LYS A 125 11.29 -17.63 20.07
CA LYS A 125 11.51 -18.49 21.25
C LYS A 125 10.41 -19.54 21.43
N VAL A 126 9.15 -19.20 21.15
CA VAL A 126 8.04 -20.16 21.17
C VAL A 126 8.20 -21.20 20.07
N ALA A 127 8.57 -20.79 18.85
CA ALA A 127 8.84 -21.69 17.74
C ALA A 127 9.97 -22.70 18.08
N GLU A 128 11.07 -22.24 18.68
CA GLU A 128 12.16 -23.12 19.11
C GLU A 128 11.73 -24.12 20.19
N LYS A 129 10.91 -23.71 21.16
CA LYS A 129 10.33 -24.65 22.15
C LYS A 129 9.39 -25.66 21.50
N MET A 130 8.68 -25.27 20.45
CA MET A 130 7.75 -26.14 19.74
C MET A 130 8.49 -27.24 18.96
N LYS A 131 9.69 -26.95 18.44
CA LYS A 131 10.56 -27.92 17.78
C LYS A 131 10.94 -29.11 18.67
N SER A 132 11.10 -28.89 19.98
CA SER A 132 11.43 -29.93 20.97
C SER A 132 10.21 -30.46 21.75
N SER A 133 9.00 -30.05 21.37
CA SER A 133 7.77 -30.53 22.01
C SER A 133 7.38 -31.93 21.53
N ASN A 134 6.58 -32.64 22.33
CA ASN A 134 6.05 -33.96 21.98
C ASN A 134 4.84 -33.90 21.02
N THR A 135 4.67 -32.77 20.31
CA THR A 135 3.60 -32.55 19.33
C THR A 135 3.85 -33.40 18.09
N PRO A 136 2.82 -34.03 17.50
CA PRO A 136 2.97 -34.74 16.23
C PRO A 136 3.65 -33.89 15.16
N ALA A 137 4.57 -34.48 14.40
CA ALA A 137 5.42 -33.76 13.46
C ALA A 137 4.63 -32.90 12.46
N GLU A 138 3.56 -33.46 11.87
CA GLU A 138 2.72 -32.75 10.92
C GLU A 138 2.06 -31.50 11.53
N ALA A 139 1.46 -31.65 12.73
CA ALA A 139 0.83 -30.54 13.43
C ALA A 139 1.84 -29.47 13.85
N ARG A 140 3.04 -29.90 14.29
CA ARG A 140 4.14 -29.01 14.63
C ARG A 140 4.61 -28.20 13.42
N ASP A 141 4.82 -28.87 12.29
CA ASP A 141 5.35 -28.23 11.08
C ASP A 141 4.33 -27.23 10.51
N GLN A 142 3.03 -27.56 10.52
CA GLN A 142 1.95 -26.64 10.18
C GLN A 142 1.91 -25.41 11.12
N MET A 143 2.04 -25.62 12.44
CA MET A 143 2.07 -24.52 13.40
C MET A 143 3.27 -23.60 13.19
N LEU A 144 4.46 -24.18 12.97
CA LEU A 144 5.68 -23.42 12.70
C LEU A 144 5.55 -22.59 11.42
N GLN A 145 5.03 -23.19 10.34
CA GLN A 145 4.78 -22.50 9.08
C GLN A 145 3.78 -21.33 9.24
N MET A 146 2.72 -21.53 10.02
CA MET A 146 1.75 -20.48 10.32
C MET A 146 2.41 -19.34 11.12
N MET A 147 3.21 -19.66 12.13
CA MET A 147 3.93 -18.66 12.93
C MET A 147 4.92 -17.85 12.09
N GLU A 148 5.66 -18.52 11.19
CA GLU A 148 6.58 -17.86 10.27
C GLU A 148 5.83 -16.92 9.33
N THR A 149 4.73 -17.39 8.73
CA THR A 149 3.88 -16.58 7.85
C THR A 149 3.35 -15.33 8.56
N GLN A 150 2.82 -15.48 9.78
CA GLN A 150 2.36 -14.35 10.59
C GLN A 150 3.48 -13.36 10.89
N THR A 151 4.68 -13.86 11.24
CA THR A 151 5.85 -13.02 11.53
C THR A 151 6.27 -12.23 10.31
N ASN A 152 6.32 -12.88 9.14
CA ASN A 152 6.65 -12.23 7.87
C ASN A 152 5.62 -11.15 7.49
N ASN A 153 4.32 -11.44 7.65
CA ASN A 153 3.26 -10.46 7.38
C ASN A 153 3.35 -9.26 8.32
N MET A 154 3.60 -9.50 9.60
CA MET A 154 3.77 -8.47 10.60
C MET A 154 4.99 -7.57 10.30
N MET A 155 6.12 -8.15 9.91
CA MET A 155 7.30 -7.38 9.48
C MET A 155 6.99 -6.53 8.24
N LYS A 156 6.27 -7.07 7.25
CA LYS A 156 5.86 -6.30 6.07
C LYS A 156 5.00 -5.09 6.44
N MET A 157 4.02 -5.26 7.34
CA MET A 157 3.17 -4.17 7.83
C MET A 157 3.98 -3.09 8.55
N VAL A 158 4.89 -3.48 9.43
CA VAL A 158 5.76 -2.53 10.12
C VAL A 158 6.68 -1.80 9.15
N ASN A 159 7.24 -2.51 8.17
CA ASN A 159 8.10 -1.87 7.16
C ASN A 159 7.32 -0.86 6.31
N LEU A 160 6.09 -1.18 5.91
CA LEU A 160 5.21 -0.22 5.23
C LEU A 160 4.97 1.04 6.09
N SER A 161 4.62 0.85 7.36
CA SER A 161 4.43 1.95 8.30
C SER A 161 5.70 2.78 8.47
N LYS A 162 6.86 2.14 8.69
CA LYS A 162 8.15 2.84 8.83
C LYS A 162 8.50 3.65 7.58
N ASN A 163 8.25 3.10 6.40
CA ASN A 163 8.56 3.72 5.12
C ASN A 163 7.55 4.78 4.66
N ALA A 164 6.37 4.86 5.28
CA ALA A 164 5.43 5.94 5.00
C ALA A 164 6.02 7.29 5.45
N SER A 165 5.87 8.31 4.61
CA SER A 165 6.37 9.66 4.89
C SER A 165 5.68 10.28 6.11
N ALA A 166 6.31 11.26 6.74
CA ALA A 166 5.72 11.97 7.86
C ALA A 166 4.43 12.70 7.45
N GLU A 167 4.42 13.25 6.24
CA GLU A 167 3.29 13.95 5.64
C GLU A 167 2.11 13.01 5.40
N ASP A 168 2.36 11.80 4.88
CA ASP A 168 1.31 10.81 4.61
C ASP A 168 0.73 10.25 5.91
N LYS A 169 1.59 9.96 6.90
CA LYS A 169 1.16 9.56 8.24
C LYS A 169 0.27 10.60 8.88
N LYS A 170 0.69 11.87 8.83
CA LYS A 170 -0.09 12.99 9.35
C LYS A 170 -1.41 13.15 8.61
N PHE A 171 -1.39 13.11 7.28
CA PHE A 171 -2.60 13.22 6.47
C PHE A 171 -3.61 12.13 6.84
N VAL A 172 -3.19 10.86 6.91
CA VAL A 172 -4.08 9.75 7.26
C VAL A 172 -4.62 9.92 8.67
N LYS A 173 -3.78 10.25 9.65
CA LYS A 173 -4.19 10.47 11.04
C LYS A 173 -5.22 11.59 11.17
N ASP A 174 -5.01 12.72 10.50
CA ASP A 174 -5.92 13.87 10.54
C ASP A 174 -7.25 13.62 9.80
N ASN A 175 -7.31 12.60 8.93
CA ASN A 175 -8.46 12.33 8.07
C ASN A 175 -9.01 10.90 8.20
N ALA A 176 -8.65 10.17 9.27
CA ALA A 176 -8.95 8.75 9.42
C ALA A 176 -10.43 8.43 9.22
N ASP A 177 -11.32 9.13 9.94
CA ASP A 177 -12.78 8.93 9.83
C ASP A 177 -13.29 9.16 8.41
N TRP A 178 -12.76 10.18 7.74
CA TRP A 178 -13.13 10.49 6.36
C TRP A 178 -12.64 9.42 5.39
N ILE A 179 -11.40 8.94 5.54
CA ILE A 179 -10.83 7.85 4.73
C ILE A 179 -11.67 6.59 4.91
N MET A 180 -11.92 6.17 6.15
CA MET A 180 -12.68 4.95 6.45
C MET A 180 -14.11 5.02 5.93
N LYS A 181 -14.77 6.18 6.04
CA LYS A 181 -16.14 6.38 5.53
C LYS A 181 -16.24 6.34 4.01
N ASN A 182 -15.20 6.79 3.29
CA ASN A 182 -15.23 6.93 1.83
C ASN A 182 -14.47 5.82 1.09
N MET A 183 -13.79 4.93 1.82
CA MET A 183 -13.10 3.79 1.25
C MET A 183 -14.10 2.88 0.51
N PRO A 184 -13.86 2.54 -0.78
CA PRO A 184 -14.70 1.62 -1.52
C PRO A 184 -14.83 0.30 -0.76
N GLN A 185 -16.07 -0.13 -0.53
CA GLN A 185 -16.36 -1.45 0.03
C GLN A 185 -16.28 -2.49 -1.10
N ASP A 186 -15.92 -3.73 -0.78
CA ASP A 186 -16.02 -4.81 -1.76
C ASP A 186 -17.49 -5.03 -2.15
N LEU A 187 -17.77 -5.08 -3.46
CA LEU A 187 -19.12 -5.23 -4.00
C LEU A 187 -19.73 -6.62 -3.75
N ASP A 188 -19.00 -7.50 -3.08
CA ASP A 188 -19.37 -8.91 -2.83
C ASP A 188 -20.26 -9.10 -1.58
N GLU A 189 -20.72 -8.02 -0.92
CA GLU A 189 -21.61 -8.09 0.26
C GLU A 189 -23.13 -8.13 -0.05
N HIS A 190 -23.56 -8.37 -1.29
CA HIS A 190 -24.98 -8.52 -1.65
C HIS A 190 -25.27 -9.74 -2.53
#